data_AF-G3V3J9-F1
#
_entry.id   AF-G3V3J9-F1
#
_cell.length_a   1.000
_cell.length_b   1.000
_cell.length_c   1.000
_cell.angle_alpha   90.00
_cell.angle_beta   90.00
_cell.angle_gamma   90.00
#
_symmetry.space_group_name_H-M   'P 1'
#
loop_
_entity.id
_entity.type
_entity.pdbx_description
1 polymer ?
#
loop_
_entity_poly.entity_id
_entity_poly.type
_entity_poly.pdbx_seq_one_letter_code
_entity_poly.pdbx_strand_id
1 'polypeptide(L)'
;MQGKLQPPMEREARDGVPSGKVFLKDLSSTPMASNNTASIAQARKLVEQLKMEANIDRIKVSKAAADLMAYCEAHAKEDPLLTPVPASENPFREKKFFCAIL
;
A
#
# COMPACT_ATOMS: atom_id res chain seq x y z
N MET A 1 24.18 33.78 -21.07
CA MET A 1 25.10 32.75 -20.53
C MET A 1 25.63 33.20 -19.18
N GLN A 2 25.90 32.24 -18.29
CA GLN A 2 26.51 32.36 -16.96
C GLN A 2 25.52 32.59 -15.80
N GLY A 3 24.90 31.49 -15.36
CA GLY A 3 24.46 31.34 -13.97
C GLY A 3 25.65 30.85 -13.15
N LYS A 4 26.10 31.66 -12.18
CA LYS A 4 27.19 31.36 -11.24
C LYS A 4 26.88 30.12 -10.41
N LEU A 5 27.80 29.16 -10.44
CA LEU A 5 27.91 28.08 -9.46
C LEU A 5 28.43 28.70 -8.15
N GLN A 6 27.76 28.41 -7.03
CA GLN A 6 28.14 28.89 -5.70
C GLN A 6 28.41 27.67 -4.81
N PRO A 7 29.65 27.47 -4.32
CA PRO A 7 29.98 26.45 -3.31
C PRO A 7 29.96 27.08 -1.90
N PRO A 8 29.44 26.37 -0.88
CA PRO A 8 30.21 26.19 0.36
C PRO A 8 29.87 24.81 1.00
N MET A 9 30.60 24.18 1.91
CA MET A 9 31.75 24.49 2.76
C MET A 9 32.26 23.12 3.24
N GLU A 10 33.56 22.88 3.20
CA GLU A 10 34.18 21.73 3.86
C GLU A 10 34.06 21.83 5.39
N ARG A 11 33.70 20.69 5.99
CA ARG A 11 34.06 20.11 7.32
C ARG A 11 34.02 21.00 8.58
N GLU A 12 33.35 20.50 9.61
CA GLU A 12 33.90 20.45 10.98
C GLU A 12 33.12 19.47 11.88
N ALA A 13 33.90 18.78 12.73
CA ALA A 13 33.58 18.04 13.97
C ALA A 13 32.42 17.02 14.03
N ARG A 14 32.79 15.74 14.11
CA ARG A 14 31.97 14.65 14.70
C ARG A 14 32.02 14.76 16.22
N ASP A 15 30.99 15.33 16.84
CA ASP A 15 30.77 15.20 18.29
C ASP A 15 29.80 14.06 18.60
N GLY A 16 30.19 13.27 19.61
CA GLY A 16 29.64 11.96 19.92
C GLY A 16 28.19 11.97 20.40
N VAL A 17 27.41 11.02 19.89
CA VAL A 17 26.09 10.68 20.41
C VAL A 17 26.27 9.84 21.68
N PRO A 18 25.64 10.20 22.81
CA PRO A 18 25.77 9.44 24.05
C PRO A 18 25.04 8.08 23.94
N SER A 19 25.72 7.05 24.44
CA SER A 19 25.25 5.68 24.56
C SER A 19 23.89 5.63 25.27
N GLY A 20 22.82 5.38 24.50
CA GLY A 20 21.49 5.12 25.02
C GLY A 20 21.49 3.82 25.83
N LYS A 21 21.35 3.93 27.15
CA LYS A 21 21.09 2.80 28.04
C LYS A 21 19.78 2.15 27.64
N VAL A 22 19.83 0.96 27.03
CA VAL A 22 18.67 0.08 26.90
C VAL A 22 18.25 -0.35 28.31
N PHE A 23 17.14 0.18 28.79
CA PHE A 23 16.47 -0.30 29.99
C PHE A 23 15.97 -1.73 29.70
N LEU A 24 16.74 -2.74 30.11
CA LEU A 24 16.26 -4.11 30.22
C LEU A 24 15.34 -4.15 31.45
N LYS A 25 14.03 -3.94 31.23
CA LYS A 25 13.04 -4.22 32.27
C LYS A 25 12.91 -5.74 32.40
N ASP A 26 13.31 -6.24 33.57
CA ASP A 26 13.13 -7.62 34.00
C ASP A 26 11.71 -8.13 33.73
N LEU A 27 11.60 -9.16 32.89
CA LEU A 27 10.36 -9.89 32.69
C LEU A 27 10.21 -10.89 33.83
N SER A 28 9.72 -10.42 34.98
CA SER A 28 9.40 -11.26 36.12
C SER A 28 8.20 -12.16 35.82
N SER A 29 8.48 -13.47 35.69
CA SER A 29 7.61 -14.61 36.01
C SER A 29 6.21 -14.64 35.38
N THR A 30 6.14 -15.16 34.15
CA THR A 30 4.94 -15.83 33.64
C THR A 30 5.16 -17.34 33.74
N PRO A 31 4.19 -18.13 34.22
CA PRO A 31 4.32 -19.58 34.20
C PRO A 31 4.26 -20.02 32.73
N MET A 32 5.41 -20.29 32.13
CA MET A 32 5.47 -20.86 30.78
C MET A 32 4.94 -22.30 30.84
N ALA A 33 3.64 -22.46 30.60
CA ALA A 33 3.11 -23.71 30.12
C ALA A 33 3.80 -24.00 28.77
N SER A 34 4.87 -24.79 28.84
CA SER A 34 5.77 -25.07 27.74
C SER A 34 5.09 -26.02 26.75
N ASN A 35 4.19 -25.48 25.93
CA ASN A 35 3.70 -26.10 24.70
C ASN A 35 4.75 -25.94 23.57
N ASN A 36 6.03 -26.19 23.89
CA ASN A 36 7.15 -26.04 22.96
C ASN A 36 6.92 -26.81 21.66
N THR A 37 6.31 -28.00 21.74
CA THR A 37 5.99 -28.84 20.58
C THR A 37 4.93 -28.22 19.66
N ALA A 38 3.86 -27.63 20.22
CA ALA A 38 2.82 -26.99 19.43
C ALA A 38 3.32 -25.69 18.78
N SER A 39 4.12 -24.90 19.50
CA SER A 39 4.77 -23.69 18.96
C SER A 39 5.74 -24.04 17.82
N ILE A 40 6.55 -25.09 17.99
CA ILE A 40 7.45 -25.57 16.93
C ILE A 40 6.66 -26.08 15.71
N ALA A 41 5.56 -26.81 15.91
CA ALA A 41 4.73 -27.28 14.81
C ALA A 41 4.10 -26.12 14.01
N GLN A 42 3.62 -25.08 14.70
CA GLN A 42 3.11 -23.88 14.06
C GLN A 42 4.19 -23.13 13.28
N ALA A 43 5.38 -22.96 13.89
CA ALA A 43 6.51 -22.32 13.22
C ALA A 43 6.92 -23.07 11.95
N ARG A 44 6.97 -24.40 11.98
CA ARG A 44 7.23 -25.23 10.79
C ARG A 44 6.17 -25.04 9.71
N LYS A 45 4.89 -25.07 10.09
CA LYS A 45 3.79 -24.81 9.13
C LYS A 45 3.93 -23.44 8.47
N LEU A 46 4.27 -22.40 9.24
CA LEU A 46 4.48 -21.06 8.71
C LEU A 46 5.68 -21.01 7.77
N VAL A 47 6.79 -21.69 8.08
CA VAL A 47 7.95 -21.77 7.20
C VAL A 47 7.59 -22.44 5.88
N GLU A 48 6.84 -23.54 5.90
CA GLU A 48 6.39 -24.19 4.66
C GLU A 48 5.47 -23.27 3.84
N GLN A 49 4.57 -22.51 4.47
CA GLN A 49 3.75 -21.51 3.80
C GLN A 49 4.62 -20.42 3.14
N LEU A 50 5.58 -19.85 3.87
CA LEU A 50 6.45 -18.79 3.37
C LEU A 50 7.35 -19.28 2.22
N LYS A 51 7.80 -20.55 2.26
CA LYS A 51 8.54 -21.16 1.14
C LYS A 51 7.68 -21.21 -0.13
N MET A 52 6.41 -21.59 -0.01
CA MET A 52 5.49 -21.59 -1.15
C MET A 52 5.28 -20.18 -1.70
N GLU A 53 5.03 -19.19 -0.83
CA GLU A 53 4.82 -17.78 -1.24
C GLU A 53 6.07 -17.12 -1.83
N ALA A 54 7.25 -17.47 -1.32
CA ALA A 54 8.52 -17.00 -1.86
C ALA A 54 8.75 -17.49 -3.29
N ASN A 55 8.24 -18.68 -3.62
CA ASN A 55 8.39 -19.32 -4.94
C ASN A 55 7.31 -18.87 -5.96
N ILE A 56 6.55 -17.82 -5.67
CA ILE A 56 5.63 -17.22 -6.64
C ILE A 56 6.41 -16.32 -7.60
N ASP A 57 6.23 -16.57 -8.90
CA ASP A 57 6.78 -15.73 -9.96
C ASP A 57 6.15 -14.34 -9.92
N ARG A 58 7.00 -13.32 -9.76
CA ARG A 58 6.58 -11.91 -9.72
C ARG A 58 6.79 -11.26 -11.09
N ILE A 59 5.82 -10.46 -11.51
CA ILE A 59 5.99 -9.55 -12.66
C ILE A 59 6.57 -8.21 -12.20
N LYS A 60 7.21 -7.48 -13.12
CA LYS A 60 7.71 -6.13 -12.83
C LYS A 60 6.55 -5.20 -12.51
N VAL A 61 6.73 -4.33 -11.51
CA VAL A 61 5.73 -3.32 -11.14
C VAL A 61 5.40 -2.39 -12.30
N SER A 62 6.40 -2.01 -13.11
CA SER A 62 6.17 -1.19 -14.30
C SER A 62 5.24 -1.86 -15.32
N LYS A 63 5.33 -3.18 -15.47
CA LYS A 63 4.42 -3.96 -16.33
C LYS A 63 3.02 -4.00 -15.74
N ALA A 64 2.89 -4.34 -14.46
CA ALA A 64 1.59 -4.37 -13.79
C ALA A 64 0.88 -3.01 -13.86
N ALA A 65 1.62 -1.92 -13.66
CA ALA A 65 1.10 -0.56 -13.79
C ALA A 65 0.60 -0.25 -15.21
N ALA A 66 1.38 -0.61 -16.23
CA ALA A 66 0.97 -0.42 -17.63
C ALA A 66 -0.28 -1.24 -17.97
N ASP A 67 -0.35 -2.50 -17.51
CA ASP A 67 -1.50 -3.37 -17.74
C ASP A 67 -2.77 -2.80 -17.06
N LEU A 68 -2.64 -2.25 -15.84
CA LEU A 68 -3.73 -1.55 -15.15
C LEU A 68 -4.17 -0.27 -15.87
N MET A 69 -3.22 0.56 -16.33
CA MET A 69 -3.54 1.78 -17.09
C MET A 69 -4.29 1.45 -18.38
N ALA A 70 -3.78 0.49 -19.16
CA ALA A 70 -4.40 0.05 -20.39
C ALA A 70 -5.84 -0.45 -20.17
N TYR A 71 -6.07 -1.21 -19.09
CA TYR A 71 -7.41 -1.66 -18.73
C TYR A 71 -8.35 -0.49 -18.43
N CYS A 72 -7.91 0.45 -17.60
CA CYS A 72 -8.70 1.63 -17.25
C CYS A 72 -9.01 2.49 -18.49
N GLU A 73 -8.03 2.73 -19.37
CA GLU A 73 -8.21 3.52 -20.59
C GLU A 73 -9.19 2.86 -21.57
N ALA A 74 -9.11 1.53 -21.73
CA ALA A 74 -10.00 0.78 -22.60
C ALA A 74 -11.47 0.88 -22.14
N HIS A 75 -11.73 0.88 -20.84
CA HIS A 75 -13.09 0.88 -20.27
C HIS A 75 -13.55 2.27 -19.78
N ALA A 76 -12.71 3.29 -19.87
CA ALA A 76 -13.02 4.63 -19.35
C ALA A 76 -14.30 5.24 -19.94
N LYS A 77 -14.63 4.89 -21.20
CA LYS A 77 -15.83 5.39 -21.90
C LYS A 77 -17.10 4.64 -21.55
N GLU A 78 -16.96 3.45 -20.97
CA GLU A 78 -18.08 2.60 -20.58
C GLU A 78 -18.48 2.84 -19.12
N ASP A 79 -17.63 3.53 -18.35
CA ASP A 79 -17.90 3.94 -16.98
C ASP A 79 -18.79 5.21 -16.95
N PRO A 80 -20.07 5.12 -16.56
CA PRO A 80 -20.97 6.28 -16.52
C PRO A 80 -20.61 7.30 -15.44
N LEU A 81 -19.75 6.94 -14.49
CA LEU A 81 -19.27 7.82 -13.42
C LEU A 81 -18.06 8.63 -13.88
N LEU A 82 -17.26 8.08 -14.78
CA LEU A 82 -16.12 8.78 -15.37
C LEU A 82 -16.52 9.60 -16.59
N THR A 83 -17.33 9.02 -17.48
CA THR A 83 -17.93 9.70 -18.63
C THR A 83 -19.43 9.87 -18.42
N PRO A 84 -19.91 11.09 -18.09
CA PRO A 84 -21.32 11.31 -17.80
C PRO A 84 -22.22 10.91 -18.97
N VAL A 85 -23.17 10.04 -18.69
CA VAL A 85 -24.19 9.63 -19.66
C VAL A 85 -25.30 10.68 -19.77
N PRO A 86 -25.97 10.79 -20.94
CA PRO A 86 -27.13 11.65 -21.10
C PRO A 86 -28.22 11.33 -20.07
N ALA A 87 -28.98 12.37 -19.71
CA ALA A 87 -30.00 12.26 -18.69
C ALA A 87 -31.06 11.17 -19.03
N SER A 88 -31.38 10.95 -20.31
CA SER A 88 -32.30 9.90 -20.77
C SER A 88 -31.82 8.47 -20.47
N GLU A 89 -30.51 8.25 -20.47
CA GLU A 89 -29.89 6.95 -20.22
C GLU A 89 -29.64 6.72 -18.72
N ASN A 90 -29.55 7.80 -17.94
CA ASN A 90 -29.39 7.72 -16.50
C ASN A 90 -30.68 7.22 -15.82
N PRO A 91 -30.69 6.00 -15.23
CA PRO A 91 -31.87 5.45 -14.54
C PRO A 91 -32.29 6.26 -13.31
N PHE A 92 -31.36 7.03 -12.74
CA PHE A 92 -31.55 7.87 -11.56
C PHE A 92 -31.98 9.30 -11.91
N ARG A 93 -32.31 9.59 -13.17
CA ARG A 93 -32.83 10.91 -13.55
C ARG A 93 -34.20 11.20 -12.94
N GLU A 94 -34.40 12.44 -12.53
CA GLU A 94 -35.72 12.97 -12.16
C GLU A 94 -36.73 12.79 -13.31
N LYS A 95 -37.80 12.03 -13.03
CA LYS A 95 -38.95 11.96 -13.92
C LYS A 95 -39.65 13.31 -13.87
N LYS A 96 -39.56 14.10 -14.95
CA LYS A 96 -40.43 15.25 -15.15
C LYS A 96 -41.86 14.72 -15.33
N PHE A 97 -42.59 14.57 -14.23
CA PHE A 97 -44.04 14.44 -14.30
C PHE A 97 -44.56 15.77 -14.83
N PHE A 98 -45.25 15.74 -15.97
CA PHE A 98 -46.03 16.87 -16.45
C PHE A 98 -47.23 17.01 -15.49
N CYS A 99 -47.01 17.63 -14.34
CA CYS A 99 -48.11 18.13 -13.52
C CYS A 99 -48.66 19.36 -14.24
N ALA A 100 -49.67 19.15 -15.09
CA ALA A 100 -50.62 20.21 -15.36
C ALA A 100 -51.51 20.29 -14.11
N ILE A 101 -51.32 21.33 -13.30
CA ILE A 101 -52.37 21.76 -12.38
C ILE A 101 -53.46 22.37 -13.27
N LEU A 102 -54.55 21.62 -13.47
CA LEU A 102 -55.80 22.11 -14.05
C LEU A 102 -56.61 22.84 -12.97
#